data_AF-A0A267G402-F1
#
_entry.id   AF-A0A267G402-F1
#
_cell.length_a   1.000
_cell.length_b   1.000
_cell.length_c   1.000
_cell.angle_alpha   90.00
_cell.angle_beta   90.00
_cell.angle_gamma   90.00
#
_symmetry.space_group_name_H-M   'P 1'
#
loop_
_entity.id
_entity.type
_entity.pdbx_description
1 polymer ?
#
loop_
_entity_poly.entity_id
_entity_poly.type
_entity_poly.pdbx_seq_one_letter_code
_entity_poly.pdbx_strand_id
1 'polypeptide(L)'
;MHSERNRALYRLCQADGQPQQAWHSGPSAGVHISLPDYYSPEMMGLLDPATADGRVIFFLPWQNCTIAGTTDTPCTVSDSPHPAEEDVKFILQEIKHYLSPEIVIRRGDVLSAWSGIRPLVTDPNKQDTQSIARNHIIEVSDSRLITIAGGKWTTYRQMSEEAIDTAIEVAGLQPKGPCRTSGLMLLGAYNWSPNLFIRLVQEFGVEPTVAKHLSCLYGDKCLDLIRLEPLSGHRWPVVGKRLHPNYPYLESEVRWACQEYACRAIDILARRTRLAFTNVHAAAEALPRVVAIMAEELGWSDEKCREELKHCKRYLQHEMGYNLKLVERRRHPINLSSEEVADLTKKFRSIDSDNKGFITLSDMERFFKDSDHRLEPHQIREIIDEVDLNRNGRIEISEFLQYMSATKSGFVGSSRFKHVLGDSSAANYKKPQQDARIPVDRSGGGL
;
A
#
# COMPACT_ATOMS: atom_id res chain seq x y z
N MET A 1 -27.08 5.38 -31.90
CA MET A 1 -28.00 6.04 -30.94
C MET A 1 -27.30 6.82 -29.83
N HIS A 2 -26.08 6.47 -29.37
CA HIS A 2 -25.32 7.32 -28.43
C HIS A 2 -24.59 8.51 -29.08
N SER A 3 -24.30 8.47 -30.38
CA SER A 3 -23.64 9.58 -31.11
C SER A 3 -24.54 10.79 -31.36
N GLU A 4 -25.87 10.63 -31.41
CA GLU A 4 -26.80 11.75 -31.64
C GLU A 4 -27.10 12.56 -30.37
N ARG A 5 -26.99 11.94 -29.17
CA ARG A 5 -27.18 12.65 -27.90
C ARG A 5 -26.04 13.66 -27.62
N ASN A 6 -24.81 13.37 -28.04
CA ASN A 6 -23.68 14.27 -27.84
C ASN A 6 -23.69 15.47 -28.81
N ARG A 7 -24.27 15.32 -30.02
CA ARG A 7 -24.46 16.45 -30.94
C ARG A 7 -25.45 17.51 -30.44
N ALA A 8 -26.37 17.14 -29.54
CA ALA A 8 -27.34 18.08 -28.98
C ALA A 8 -26.72 19.07 -27.97
N LEU A 9 -25.64 18.69 -27.28
CA LEU A 9 -24.93 19.57 -26.36
C LEU A 9 -24.15 20.67 -27.09
N TYR A 10 -23.66 20.39 -28.30
CA TYR A 10 -22.86 21.32 -29.10
C TYR A 10 -23.62 22.56 -29.60
N ARG A 11 -24.96 22.54 -29.63
CA ARG A 11 -25.77 23.68 -30.11
C ARG A 11 -26.23 24.63 -29.01
N LEU A 12 -26.11 24.27 -27.74
CA LEU A 12 -26.56 25.12 -26.63
C LEU A 12 -25.56 26.23 -26.27
N CYS A 13 -24.29 26.13 -26.71
CA CYS A 13 -23.29 27.17 -26.49
C CYS A 13 -23.28 28.29 -27.55
N GLN A 14 -24.17 28.25 -28.55
CA GLN A 14 -24.29 29.33 -29.55
C GLN A 14 -25.49 30.26 -29.31
N ALA A 15 -26.30 30.02 -28.27
CA ALA A 15 -27.46 30.84 -27.97
C ALA A 15 -27.29 31.57 -26.63
N ASP A 16 -27.31 32.89 -26.74
CA ASP A 16 -27.56 33.89 -25.70
C ASP A 16 -26.42 34.22 -24.72
N GLY A 17 -25.98 35.48 -24.79
CA GLY A 17 -25.03 36.14 -23.89
C GLY A 17 -25.56 36.36 -22.48
N GLN A 18 -26.00 35.29 -21.82
CA GLN A 18 -26.19 35.23 -20.39
C GLN A 18 -24.82 34.95 -19.73
N PRO A 19 -24.52 35.56 -18.57
CA PRO A 19 -23.30 35.23 -17.84
C PRO A 19 -23.29 33.74 -17.50
N GLN A 20 -22.26 33.04 -17.98
CA GLN A 20 -22.00 31.62 -17.72
C GLN A 20 -22.14 31.34 -16.22
N GLN A 21 -23.21 30.63 -15.82
CA GLN A 21 -23.35 30.16 -14.45
C GLN A 21 -22.17 29.23 -14.16
N ALA A 22 -21.32 29.63 -13.22
CA ALA A 22 -20.12 28.89 -12.88
C ALA A 22 -20.47 27.48 -12.40
N TRP A 23 -19.90 26.46 -13.03
CA TRP A 23 -20.05 25.07 -12.64
C TRP A 23 -19.65 24.87 -11.17
N HIS A 24 -20.49 24.18 -10.41
CA HIS A 24 -20.19 23.83 -9.02
C HIS A 24 -19.54 22.44 -8.94
N SER A 25 -18.25 22.39 -8.62
CA SER A 25 -17.58 21.15 -8.22
C SER A 25 -17.86 20.87 -6.75
N GLY A 26 -18.34 19.66 -6.42
CA GLY A 26 -18.50 19.20 -5.05
C GLY A 26 -17.46 18.12 -4.73
N PRO A 27 -16.17 18.45 -4.53
CA PRO A 27 -15.13 17.45 -4.34
C PRO A 27 -15.40 16.63 -3.08
N SER A 28 -15.09 15.34 -3.19
CA SER A 28 -15.19 14.38 -2.08
C SER A 28 -13.85 13.69 -1.88
N ALA A 29 -13.43 13.59 -0.63
CA ALA A 29 -12.28 12.81 -0.21
C ALA A 29 -12.68 11.34 0.00
N GLY A 30 -11.82 10.43 -0.47
CA GLY A 30 -11.95 9.01 -0.21
C GLY A 30 -10.67 8.41 0.33
N VAL A 31 -10.78 7.77 1.49
CA VAL A 31 -9.67 7.11 2.16
C VAL A 31 -9.65 5.62 1.85
N HIS A 32 -8.45 5.07 1.65
CA HIS A 32 -8.18 3.65 1.65
C HIS A 32 -7.07 3.31 2.63
N ILE A 33 -7.05 2.06 3.10
CA ILE A 33 -5.99 1.49 3.92
C ILE A 33 -5.43 0.24 3.27
N SER A 34 -4.16 -0.05 3.56
CA SER A 34 -3.58 -1.37 3.32
C SER A 34 -3.43 -2.14 4.61
N LEU A 35 -3.81 -3.42 4.56
CA LEU A 35 -3.74 -4.41 5.62
C LEU A 35 -2.90 -5.60 5.14
N PRO A 36 -2.45 -6.48 6.04
CA PRO A 36 -1.83 -7.75 5.66
C PRO A 36 -2.67 -8.57 4.67
N ASP A 37 -1.99 -9.35 3.86
CA ASP A 37 -2.56 -10.26 2.86
C ASP A 37 -3.55 -11.25 3.46
N TYR A 38 -3.28 -11.79 4.66
CA TYR A 38 -4.15 -12.79 5.29
C TYR A 38 -5.57 -12.32 5.63
N TYR A 39 -5.90 -11.04 5.45
CA TYR A 39 -7.29 -10.58 5.59
C TYR A 39 -8.13 -10.79 4.33
N SER A 40 -7.55 -11.00 3.15
CA SER A 40 -8.31 -11.34 1.93
C SER A 40 -7.74 -12.57 1.22
N PRO A 41 -8.58 -13.43 0.63
CA PRO A 41 -8.10 -14.49 -0.23
C PRO A 41 -7.48 -13.92 -1.51
N GLU A 42 -6.36 -14.47 -1.99
CA GLU A 42 -5.61 -13.95 -3.15
C GLU A 42 -6.43 -13.76 -4.44
N MET A 43 -7.48 -14.56 -4.63
CA MET A 43 -8.28 -14.61 -5.86
C MET A 43 -9.72 -14.11 -5.67
N MET A 44 -10.03 -13.49 -4.54
CA MET A 44 -11.39 -13.06 -4.21
C MET A 44 -11.40 -11.64 -3.64
N GLY A 45 -12.14 -10.76 -4.30
CA GLY A 45 -12.50 -9.45 -3.75
C GLY A 45 -13.89 -9.47 -3.14
N LEU A 46 -14.07 -8.77 -2.02
CA LEU A 46 -15.37 -8.56 -1.39
C LEU A 46 -15.85 -7.13 -1.65
N LEU A 47 -17.15 -6.99 -1.89
CA LEU A 47 -17.85 -5.72 -2.01
C LEU A 47 -19.01 -5.74 -1.01
N ASP A 48 -18.98 -4.80 -0.08
CA ASP A 48 -20.09 -4.46 0.80
C ASP A 48 -20.84 -3.25 0.23
N PRO A 49 -22.06 -3.44 -0.30
CA PRO A 49 -22.87 -2.35 -0.86
C PRO A 49 -23.74 -1.64 0.19
N ALA A 50 -23.76 -2.09 1.44
CA ALA A 50 -24.69 -1.67 2.47
C ALA A 50 -24.00 -1.56 3.84
N THR A 51 -22.95 -0.74 3.92
CA THR A 51 -22.30 -0.40 5.20
C THR A 51 -23.29 0.27 6.16
N ALA A 52 -22.91 0.40 7.43
CA ALA A 52 -23.77 0.98 8.48
C ALA A 52 -24.35 2.37 8.16
N ASP A 53 -23.72 3.11 7.23
CA ASP A 53 -24.14 4.43 6.77
C ASP A 53 -24.50 4.51 5.27
N GLY A 54 -24.64 3.36 4.59
CA GLY A 54 -25.06 3.28 3.19
C GLY A 54 -23.96 3.56 2.16
N ARG A 55 -22.69 3.63 2.58
CA ARG A 55 -21.52 3.69 1.69
C ARG A 55 -21.16 2.29 1.16
N VAL A 56 -20.18 2.26 0.24
CA VAL A 56 -19.67 1.02 -0.37
C VAL A 56 -18.23 0.83 0.06
N ILE A 57 -17.93 -0.34 0.64
CA ILE A 57 -16.57 -0.76 0.94
C ILE A 57 -16.19 -1.96 0.08
N PHE A 58 -15.02 -1.88 -0.50
CA PHE A 58 -14.29 -2.93 -1.16
C PHE A 58 -13.21 -3.43 -0.23
N PHE A 59 -12.99 -4.74 -0.27
CA PHE A 59 -11.87 -5.39 0.37
C PHE A 59 -11.22 -6.35 -0.61
N LEU A 60 -10.06 -5.98 -1.15
CA LEU A 60 -9.48 -6.60 -2.33
C LEU A 60 -8.03 -7.04 -2.09
N PRO A 61 -7.61 -8.22 -2.56
CA PRO A 61 -6.20 -8.57 -2.61
C PRO A 61 -5.46 -7.65 -3.59
N TRP A 62 -4.35 -7.06 -3.14
CA TRP A 62 -3.56 -6.13 -3.94
C TRP A 62 -2.09 -6.10 -3.50
N GLN A 63 -1.19 -6.48 -4.41
CA GLN A 63 0.28 -6.46 -4.21
C GLN A 63 0.75 -7.13 -2.90
N ASN A 64 0.29 -8.35 -2.62
CA ASN A 64 0.58 -9.10 -1.38
C ASN A 64 0.16 -8.35 -0.10
N CYS A 65 -0.85 -7.50 -0.22
CA CYS A 65 -1.57 -6.87 0.86
C CYS A 65 -3.06 -7.00 0.58
N THR A 66 -3.88 -6.56 1.53
CA THR A 66 -5.29 -6.32 1.29
C THR A 66 -5.56 -4.82 1.30
N ILE A 67 -6.17 -4.29 0.23
CA ILE A 67 -6.66 -2.92 0.19
C ILE A 67 -8.11 -2.86 0.65
N ALA A 68 -8.43 -1.91 1.53
CA ALA A 68 -9.79 -1.67 2.00
C ALA A 68 -10.19 -0.21 1.87
N GLY A 69 -11.43 0.03 1.47
CA GLY A 69 -11.98 1.38 1.29
C GLY A 69 -13.22 1.35 0.41
N THR A 70 -13.97 2.43 0.24
CA THR A 70 -13.54 3.81 0.47
C THR A 70 -14.50 4.55 1.37
N THR A 71 -14.01 5.61 1.99
CA THR A 71 -14.89 6.65 2.51
C THR A 71 -15.32 7.63 1.43
N ASP A 72 -16.35 8.42 1.75
CA ASP A 72 -16.91 9.47 0.92
C ASP A 72 -17.29 10.62 1.86
N THR A 73 -16.44 11.64 1.90
CA THR A 73 -16.58 12.79 2.82
C THR A 73 -16.38 14.08 2.02
N PRO A 74 -17.32 15.05 2.07
CA PRO A 74 -17.13 16.35 1.43
C PRO A 74 -15.82 17.00 1.88
N CYS A 75 -15.05 17.54 0.94
CA CYS A 75 -13.75 18.13 1.25
C CYS A 75 -13.51 19.44 0.52
N THR A 76 -12.48 20.17 0.91
CA THR A 76 -11.91 21.25 0.10
C THR A 76 -10.85 20.66 -0.84
N VAL A 77 -10.64 21.29 -2.00
CA VAL A 77 -9.56 20.89 -2.90
C VAL A 77 -8.22 21.19 -2.26
N SER A 78 -7.32 20.21 -2.28
CA SER A 78 -5.96 20.32 -1.77
C SER A 78 -5.02 19.49 -2.65
N ASP A 79 -3.81 19.98 -2.86
CA ASP A 79 -2.75 19.22 -3.55
C ASP A 79 -2.18 18.09 -2.67
N SER A 80 -2.41 18.15 -1.36
CA SER A 80 -1.95 17.17 -0.36
C SER A 80 -3.13 16.69 0.50
N PRO A 81 -4.09 15.93 -0.05
CA PRO A 81 -5.12 15.29 0.75
C PRO A 81 -4.49 14.25 1.68
N HIS A 82 -4.98 14.16 2.91
CA HIS A 82 -4.48 13.23 3.91
C HIS A 82 -5.64 12.45 4.54
N PRO A 83 -5.41 11.18 4.91
CA PRO A 83 -6.43 10.38 5.59
C PRO A 83 -6.67 10.89 7.01
N ALA A 84 -7.94 10.93 7.43
CA ALA A 84 -8.30 11.17 8.82
C ALA A 84 -8.33 9.85 9.61
N GLU A 85 -8.11 9.92 10.93
CA GLU A 85 -8.14 8.72 11.79
C GLU A 85 -9.56 8.15 11.90
N GLU A 86 -10.56 9.02 11.82
CA GLU A 86 -11.99 8.67 11.84
C GLU A 86 -12.35 7.81 10.62
N ASP A 87 -11.82 8.14 9.43
CA ASP A 87 -12.00 7.34 8.21
C ASP A 87 -11.38 5.95 8.35
N VAL A 88 -10.16 5.86 8.91
CA VAL A 88 -9.48 4.59 9.14
C VAL A 88 -10.28 3.72 10.12
N LYS A 89 -10.75 4.29 11.23
CA LYS A 89 -11.56 3.57 12.23
C LYS A 89 -12.87 3.08 11.65
N PHE A 90 -13.54 3.89 10.84
CA PHE A 90 -14.73 3.50 10.11
C PHE A 90 -14.47 2.28 9.23
N ILE A 91 -13.43 2.32 8.39
CA ILE A 91 -13.08 1.19 7.51
C ILE A 91 -12.81 -0.09 8.32
N LEU A 92 -12.07 -0.01 9.43
CA LEU A 92 -11.78 -1.17 10.27
C LEU A 92 -13.04 -1.73 10.95
N GLN A 93 -13.97 -0.87 11.36
CA GLN A 93 -15.24 -1.29 11.96
C GLN A 93 -16.10 -2.06 10.96
N GLU A 94 -16.22 -1.56 9.74
CA GLU A 94 -17.01 -2.22 8.70
C GLU A 94 -16.40 -3.58 8.28
N ILE A 95 -15.08 -3.65 8.05
CA ILE A 95 -14.41 -4.91 7.68
C ILE A 95 -14.60 -5.99 8.75
N LYS A 96 -14.59 -5.61 10.03
CA LYS A 96 -14.72 -6.53 11.16
C LYS A 96 -15.98 -7.41 11.04
N HIS A 97 -17.06 -6.89 10.46
CA HIS A 97 -18.32 -7.63 10.32
C HIS A 97 -18.24 -8.78 9.31
N TYR A 98 -17.23 -8.81 8.44
CA TYR A 98 -17.04 -9.82 7.41
C TYR A 98 -15.97 -10.85 7.73
N LEU A 99 -15.23 -10.65 8.82
CA LEU A 99 -14.20 -11.57 9.27
C LEU A 99 -14.78 -12.65 10.18
N SER A 100 -14.16 -13.84 10.18
CA SER A 100 -14.47 -14.89 11.16
C SER A 100 -14.35 -14.32 12.58
N PRO A 101 -15.22 -14.69 13.54
CA PRO A 101 -15.17 -14.18 14.92
C PRO A 101 -13.82 -14.38 15.63
N GLU A 102 -13.01 -15.33 15.19
CA GLU A 102 -11.67 -15.60 15.72
C GLU A 102 -10.59 -14.63 15.19
N ILE A 103 -10.85 -13.97 14.06
CA ILE A 103 -9.93 -13.01 13.45
C ILE A 103 -10.20 -11.64 14.05
N VAL A 104 -9.20 -11.11 14.76
CA VAL A 104 -9.27 -9.77 15.32
C VAL A 104 -8.51 -8.80 14.45
N ILE A 105 -9.26 -7.90 13.83
CA ILE A 105 -8.69 -6.74 13.16
C ILE A 105 -8.33 -5.65 14.18
N ARG A 106 -7.10 -5.17 14.11
CA ARG A 106 -6.53 -4.16 15.00
C ARG A 106 -6.10 -2.97 14.17
N ARG A 107 -6.13 -1.80 14.79
CA ARG A 107 -5.63 -0.59 14.14
C ARG A 107 -4.12 -0.64 13.83
N GLY A 108 -3.36 -1.45 14.58
CA GLY A 108 -1.94 -1.73 14.35
C GLY A 108 -1.65 -2.49 13.06
N ASP A 109 -2.64 -3.23 12.53
CA ASP A 109 -2.51 -4.00 11.30
C ASP A 109 -2.51 -3.10 10.06
N VAL A 110 -2.91 -1.84 10.19
CA VAL A 110 -2.85 -0.87 9.09
C VAL A 110 -1.38 -0.58 8.72
N LEU A 111 -1.01 -0.96 7.51
CA LEU A 111 0.33 -0.81 6.93
C LEU A 111 0.53 0.56 6.26
N SER A 112 -0.54 1.15 5.75
CA SER A 112 -0.59 2.50 5.19
C SER A 112 -2.05 2.98 5.16
N ALA A 113 -2.24 4.30 5.03
CA ALA A 113 -3.53 4.89 4.74
C ALA A 113 -3.33 6.09 3.82
N TRP A 114 -4.21 6.32 2.85
CA TRP A 114 -4.10 7.47 1.95
C TRP A 114 -5.46 8.00 1.56
N SER A 115 -5.48 9.25 1.12
CA SER A 115 -6.70 9.94 0.67
C SER A 115 -6.54 10.41 -0.78
N GLY A 116 -7.62 10.36 -1.54
CA GLY A 116 -7.72 10.95 -2.87
C GLY A 116 -8.97 11.80 -3.00
N ILE A 117 -8.89 12.87 -3.80
CA ILE A 117 -10.02 13.75 -4.07
C ILE A 117 -10.67 13.36 -5.39
N ARG A 118 -11.99 13.17 -5.38
CA ARG A 118 -12.79 12.88 -6.57
C ARG A 118 -13.25 14.17 -7.24
N PRO A 119 -12.95 14.40 -8.52
CA PRO A 119 -13.47 15.54 -9.27
C PRO A 119 -14.92 15.28 -9.67
N LEU A 120 -15.83 15.54 -8.72
CA LEU A 120 -17.27 15.42 -8.95
C LEU A 120 -17.78 16.70 -9.62
N VAL A 121 -18.27 16.53 -10.85
CA VAL A 121 -18.81 17.62 -11.66
C VAL A 121 -20.34 17.59 -11.57
N THR A 122 -20.94 18.73 -11.27
CA THR A 122 -22.40 18.91 -11.29
C THR A 122 -22.77 19.72 -12.52
N ASP A 123 -23.75 19.26 -13.28
CA ASP A 123 -24.33 20.01 -14.38
C ASP A 123 -25.30 21.07 -13.82
N PRO A 124 -25.02 22.38 -13.93
CA PRO A 124 -25.89 23.43 -13.40
C PRO A 124 -27.26 23.46 -14.09
N ASN A 125 -27.41 22.81 -15.25
CA ASN A 125 -28.68 22.70 -15.96
C ASN A 125 -29.54 21.51 -15.51
N LYS A 126 -29.07 20.67 -14.58
CA LYS A 126 -29.85 19.55 -14.01
C LYS A 126 -30.22 19.83 -12.55
N GLN A 127 -31.53 19.88 -12.29
CA GLN A 127 -32.10 20.13 -10.95
C GLN A 127 -31.83 19.01 -9.93
N ASP A 128 -31.43 17.81 -10.38
CA ASP A 128 -31.28 16.64 -9.52
C ASP A 128 -29.82 16.45 -9.05
N THR A 129 -29.49 17.14 -7.96
CA THR A 129 -28.16 17.13 -7.32
C THR A 129 -27.75 15.77 -6.73
N GLN A 130 -28.65 14.78 -6.66
CA GLN A 130 -28.29 13.41 -6.26
C GLN A 130 -27.72 12.58 -7.41
N SER A 131 -27.94 13.02 -8.65
CA SER A 131 -27.31 12.44 -9.84
C SER A 131 -26.04 13.19 -10.23
N ILE A 132 -25.14 13.42 -9.26
CA ILE A 132 -23.78 13.91 -9.54
C ILE A 132 -23.20 12.99 -10.61
N ALA A 133 -23.11 13.50 -11.83
CA ALA A 133 -22.97 12.64 -12.99
C ALA A 133 -21.61 11.96 -12.93
N ARG A 134 -21.60 10.64 -12.70
CA ARG A 134 -20.42 9.77 -12.77
C ARG A 134 -19.84 9.65 -14.19
N ASN A 135 -20.17 10.58 -15.09
CA ASN A 135 -19.73 10.68 -16.47
C ASN A 135 -18.72 11.83 -16.60
N HIS A 136 -18.00 11.90 -17.71
CA HIS A 136 -17.18 13.06 -18.06
C HIS A 136 -18.00 14.08 -18.86
N ILE A 137 -17.51 15.32 -18.83
CA ILE A 137 -17.95 16.42 -19.68
C ILE A 137 -16.78 16.90 -20.55
N ILE A 138 -17.11 17.42 -21.73
CA ILE A 138 -16.17 18.13 -22.60
C ILE A 138 -16.80 19.47 -22.93
N GLU A 139 -16.10 20.56 -22.60
CA GLU A 139 -16.52 21.94 -22.83
C GLU A 139 -15.49 22.65 -23.72
N VAL A 140 -15.97 23.50 -24.63
CA VAL A 140 -15.13 24.35 -25.48
C VAL A 140 -15.46 25.80 -25.15
N SER A 141 -14.48 26.57 -24.67
CA SER A 141 -14.66 27.99 -24.41
C SER A 141 -14.71 28.82 -25.70
N ASP A 142 -15.13 30.09 -25.60
CA ASP A 142 -15.06 31.07 -26.70
C ASP A 142 -13.61 31.26 -27.22
N SER A 143 -12.63 31.11 -26.34
CA SER A 143 -11.20 31.14 -26.67
C SER A 143 -10.68 29.82 -27.27
N ARG A 144 -11.57 28.85 -27.52
CA ARG A 144 -11.27 27.50 -28.07
C ARG A 144 -10.45 26.62 -27.12
N LEU A 145 -10.46 26.90 -25.81
CA LEU A 145 -9.91 26.00 -24.80
C LEU A 145 -10.85 24.80 -24.65
N ILE A 146 -10.30 23.59 -24.76
CA ILE A 146 -11.03 22.35 -24.57
C ILE A 146 -10.76 21.84 -23.16
N THR A 147 -11.82 21.73 -22.36
CA THR A 147 -11.77 21.25 -20.98
C THR A 147 -12.46 19.90 -20.89
N ILE A 148 -11.77 18.90 -20.34
CA ILE A 148 -12.33 17.61 -19.95
C ILE A 148 -12.40 17.54 -18.43
N ALA A 149 -13.57 17.28 -17.88
CA ALA A 149 -13.77 17.19 -16.42
C ALA A 149 -14.66 16.00 -16.05
N GLY A 150 -14.46 15.45 -14.85
CA GLY A 150 -15.17 14.27 -14.36
C GLY A 150 -14.72 12.96 -15.01
N GLY A 151 -15.63 11.99 -15.08
CA GLY A 151 -15.35 10.67 -15.64
C GLY A 151 -14.66 9.70 -14.67
N LYS A 152 -14.24 8.55 -15.21
CA LYS A 152 -13.63 7.46 -14.44
C LYS A 152 -12.35 6.99 -15.10
N TRP A 153 -11.46 6.42 -14.29
CA TRP A 153 -10.30 5.70 -14.79
C TRP A 153 -10.71 4.61 -15.79
N THR A 154 -11.80 3.87 -15.54
CA THR A 154 -12.26 2.80 -16.43
C THR A 154 -12.68 3.28 -17.82
N THR A 155 -13.05 4.55 -17.97
CA THR A 155 -13.51 5.11 -19.25
C THR A 155 -12.46 5.95 -19.96
N TYR A 156 -11.26 6.11 -19.38
CA TYR A 156 -10.24 7.08 -19.84
C TYR A 156 -9.97 7.08 -21.35
N ARG A 157 -9.87 5.88 -21.97
CA ARG A 157 -9.61 5.74 -23.40
C ARG A 157 -10.72 6.37 -24.24
N GLN A 158 -11.97 6.09 -23.89
CA GLN A 158 -13.13 6.66 -24.57
C GLN A 158 -13.20 8.18 -24.35
N MET A 159 -12.96 8.65 -23.12
CA MET A 159 -12.95 10.09 -22.85
C MET A 159 -11.85 10.81 -23.65
N SER A 160 -10.69 10.17 -23.80
CA SER A 160 -9.57 10.69 -24.60
C SER A 160 -9.90 10.74 -26.09
N GLU A 161 -10.58 9.72 -26.61
CA GLU A 161 -11.06 9.69 -27.99
C GLU A 161 -12.03 10.85 -28.26
N GLU A 162 -13.05 11.03 -27.42
CA GLU A 162 -14.02 12.12 -27.54
C GLU A 162 -13.36 13.52 -27.42
N ALA A 163 -12.37 13.65 -26.55
CA ALA A 163 -11.61 14.90 -26.41
C ALA A 163 -10.77 15.22 -27.65
N ILE A 164 -10.16 14.22 -28.29
CA ILE A 164 -9.41 14.40 -29.53
C ILE A 164 -10.34 14.69 -30.71
N ASP A 165 -11.49 14.04 -30.79
CA ASP A 165 -12.51 14.33 -31.82
C ASP A 165 -12.98 15.79 -31.71
N THR A 166 -13.25 16.25 -30.49
CA THR A 166 -13.57 17.67 -30.21
C THR A 166 -12.43 18.59 -30.66
N ALA A 167 -11.18 18.22 -30.38
CA ALA A 167 -10.01 19.01 -30.79
C ALA A 167 -9.87 19.08 -32.32
N ILE A 168 -10.15 18.00 -33.03
CA ILE A 168 -10.14 17.96 -34.50
C ILE A 168 -11.20 18.93 -35.05
N GLU A 169 -12.42 18.90 -34.52
CA GLU A 169 -13.51 19.79 -34.93
C GLU A 169 -13.17 21.26 -34.63
N VAL A 170 -12.77 21.57 -33.40
CA VAL A 170 -12.44 22.93 -32.96
C VAL A 170 -11.28 23.48 -33.77
N ALA A 171 -10.25 22.70 -34.07
CA ALA A 171 -9.08 23.11 -34.83
C ALA A 171 -9.29 23.10 -36.36
N GLY A 172 -10.41 22.57 -36.86
CA GLY A 172 -10.66 22.42 -38.30
C GLY A 172 -9.71 21.44 -38.98
N LEU A 173 -9.22 20.45 -38.24
CA LEU A 173 -8.27 19.47 -38.75
C LEU A 173 -8.97 18.39 -39.59
N GLN A 174 -8.26 17.85 -40.58
CA GLN A 174 -8.74 16.72 -41.38
C GLN A 174 -8.05 15.44 -40.91
N PRO A 175 -8.76 14.53 -40.22
CA PRO A 175 -8.15 13.30 -39.72
C PRO A 175 -7.74 12.39 -40.88
N LYS A 176 -6.55 11.78 -40.79
CA LYS A 176 -6.05 10.83 -41.79
C LYS A 176 -6.73 9.45 -41.75
N GLY A 177 -7.52 9.18 -40.71
CA GLY A 177 -8.19 7.91 -40.49
C GLY A 177 -8.95 7.89 -39.16
N PRO A 178 -9.64 6.78 -38.85
CA PRO A 178 -10.37 6.65 -37.58
C PRO A 178 -9.41 6.51 -36.41
N CYS A 179 -9.93 6.70 -35.19
CA CYS A 179 -9.20 6.42 -33.96
C CYS A 179 -8.72 4.95 -33.93
N ARG A 180 -7.45 4.75 -33.56
CA ARG A 180 -6.79 3.42 -33.52
C ARG A 180 -6.42 2.97 -32.11
N THR A 181 -6.92 3.66 -31.08
CA THR A 181 -6.58 3.35 -29.69
C THR A 181 -7.26 2.09 -29.18
N SER A 182 -8.39 1.70 -29.76
CA SER A 182 -9.02 0.41 -29.46
C SER A 182 -8.13 -0.74 -29.90
N GLY A 183 -7.70 -1.58 -28.95
CA GLY A 183 -6.78 -2.69 -29.18
C GLY A 183 -5.30 -2.28 -29.28
N LEU A 184 -4.96 -0.99 -29.12
CA LEU A 184 -3.56 -0.57 -29.01
C LEU A 184 -3.01 -1.05 -27.65
N MET A 185 -2.03 -1.95 -27.71
CA MET A 185 -1.35 -2.44 -26.51
C MET A 185 -0.42 -1.35 -25.93
N LEU A 186 -0.46 -1.18 -24.61
CA LEU A 186 0.45 -0.28 -23.90
C LEU A 186 1.86 -0.88 -23.82
N LEU A 187 2.84 -0.04 -23.53
CA LEU A 187 4.22 -0.47 -23.30
C LEU A 187 4.26 -1.58 -22.24
N GLY A 188 5.05 -2.64 -22.49
CA GLY A 188 5.12 -3.81 -21.62
C GLY A 188 4.16 -4.95 -22.01
N ALA A 189 3.06 -4.68 -22.73
CA ALA A 189 2.03 -5.70 -22.94
C ALA A 189 2.32 -6.70 -24.08
N TYR A 190 3.12 -6.32 -25.08
CA TYR A 190 3.22 -7.07 -26.35
C TYR A 190 3.75 -8.50 -26.20
N ASN A 191 4.81 -8.72 -25.43
CA ASN A 191 5.40 -10.06 -25.22
C ASN A 191 5.19 -10.59 -23.80
N TRP A 192 4.18 -10.08 -23.09
CA TRP A 192 3.88 -10.55 -21.75
C TRP A 192 3.08 -11.86 -21.79
N SER A 193 3.37 -12.75 -20.84
CA SER A 193 2.53 -13.91 -20.54
C SER A 193 2.59 -14.24 -19.06
N PRO A 194 1.61 -14.99 -18.50
CA PRO A 194 1.66 -15.42 -17.10
C PRO A 194 2.90 -16.24 -16.73
N ASN A 195 3.59 -16.83 -17.71
CA ASN A 195 4.80 -17.64 -17.52
C ASN A 195 6.10 -16.85 -17.71
N LEU A 196 6.04 -15.56 -18.07
CA LEU A 196 7.24 -14.75 -18.33
C LEU A 196 8.19 -14.69 -17.12
N PHE A 197 7.65 -14.72 -15.90
CA PHE A 197 8.48 -14.76 -14.67
C PHE A 197 9.40 -15.99 -14.62
N ILE A 198 9.03 -17.13 -15.21
CA ILE A 198 9.86 -18.35 -15.24
C ILE A 198 11.16 -18.06 -15.96
N ARG A 199 11.10 -17.25 -17.03
CA ARG A 199 12.26 -16.84 -17.80
C ARG A 199 13.24 -16.02 -16.95
N LEU A 200 12.73 -15.09 -16.12
CA LEU A 200 13.56 -14.32 -15.18
C LEU A 200 14.27 -15.24 -14.17
N VAL A 201 13.57 -16.25 -13.65
CA VAL A 201 14.14 -17.22 -12.71
C VAL A 201 15.22 -18.08 -13.39
N GLN A 202 14.93 -18.62 -14.58
CA GLN A 202 15.80 -19.58 -15.27
C GLN A 202 17.01 -18.93 -15.96
N GLU A 203 16.84 -17.78 -16.61
CA GLU A 203 17.91 -17.13 -17.37
C GLU A 203 18.79 -16.23 -16.50
N PHE A 204 18.21 -15.59 -15.47
CA PHE A 204 18.91 -14.58 -14.67
C PHE A 204 19.13 -15.00 -13.21
N GLY A 205 18.46 -16.06 -12.74
CA GLY A 205 18.58 -16.50 -11.34
C GLY A 205 17.90 -15.57 -10.34
N VAL A 206 16.80 -14.94 -10.74
CA VAL A 206 15.99 -14.07 -9.88
C VAL A 206 15.13 -14.91 -8.94
N GLU A 207 14.90 -14.43 -7.72
CA GLU A 207 13.95 -15.07 -6.80
C GLU A 207 12.52 -15.08 -7.37
N PRO A 208 11.75 -16.19 -7.26
CA PRO A 208 10.43 -16.30 -7.88
C PRO A 208 9.43 -15.20 -7.51
N THR A 209 9.45 -14.70 -6.27
CA THR A 209 8.57 -13.63 -5.79
C THR A 209 8.86 -12.30 -6.51
N VAL A 210 10.14 -11.94 -6.62
CA VAL A 210 10.64 -10.79 -7.36
C VAL A 210 10.37 -10.95 -8.86
N ALA A 211 10.61 -12.13 -9.43
CA ALA A 211 10.36 -12.40 -10.84
C ALA A 211 8.88 -12.20 -11.21
N LYS A 212 7.95 -12.71 -10.38
CA LYS A 212 6.51 -12.51 -10.57
C LYS A 212 6.14 -11.03 -10.49
N HIS A 213 6.66 -10.33 -9.48
CA HIS A 213 6.47 -8.88 -9.32
C HIS A 213 6.89 -8.11 -10.57
N LEU A 214 8.13 -8.28 -11.04
CA LEU A 214 8.64 -7.59 -12.22
C LEU A 214 7.83 -7.90 -13.48
N SER A 215 7.51 -9.19 -13.68
CA SER A 215 6.71 -9.64 -14.83
C SER A 215 5.30 -9.05 -14.81
N CYS A 216 4.65 -8.95 -13.65
CA CYS A 216 3.30 -8.39 -13.54
C CYS A 216 3.27 -6.87 -13.69
N LEU A 217 4.31 -6.17 -13.20
CA LEU A 217 4.33 -4.70 -13.19
C LEU A 217 4.85 -4.10 -14.51
N TYR A 218 5.95 -4.64 -15.05
CA TYR A 218 6.63 -4.09 -16.23
C TYR A 218 6.32 -4.81 -17.53
N GLY A 219 5.57 -5.91 -17.46
CA GLY A 219 5.29 -6.72 -18.63
C GLY A 219 6.58 -7.28 -19.25
N ASP A 220 6.71 -7.21 -20.57
CA ASP A 220 7.91 -7.64 -21.30
C ASP A 220 9.14 -6.77 -21.03
N LYS A 221 8.98 -5.57 -20.46
CA LYS A 221 10.10 -4.70 -20.09
C LYS A 221 10.89 -5.17 -18.88
N CYS A 222 10.36 -6.13 -18.12
CA CYS A 222 11.10 -6.73 -17.00
C CYS A 222 12.44 -7.36 -17.44
N LEU A 223 12.54 -7.85 -18.68
CA LEU A 223 13.76 -8.45 -19.23
C LEU A 223 14.86 -7.43 -19.51
N ASP A 224 14.47 -6.20 -19.86
CA ASP A 224 15.43 -5.10 -20.06
C ASP A 224 15.83 -4.52 -18.70
N LEU A 225 14.85 -4.36 -17.80
CA LEU A 225 15.06 -3.88 -16.44
C LEU A 225 16.03 -4.77 -15.65
N ILE A 226 15.87 -6.09 -15.69
CA ILE A 226 16.70 -6.99 -14.88
C ILE A 226 18.17 -7.00 -15.32
N ARG A 227 18.46 -6.62 -16.58
CA ARG A 227 19.84 -6.49 -17.08
C ARG A 227 20.60 -5.32 -16.46
N LEU A 228 19.89 -4.36 -15.86
CA LEU A 228 20.49 -3.26 -15.11
C LEU A 228 20.95 -3.68 -13.71
N GLU A 229 20.47 -4.83 -13.21
CA GLU A 229 20.71 -5.26 -11.84
C GLU A 229 22.09 -5.92 -11.71
N PRO A 230 22.93 -5.49 -10.75
CA PRO A 230 24.19 -6.16 -10.48
C PRO A 230 23.98 -7.58 -9.90
N LEU A 231 25.06 -8.37 -9.94
CA LEU A 231 25.09 -9.64 -9.22
C LEU A 231 24.86 -9.40 -7.72
N SER A 232 24.05 -10.25 -7.09
CA SER A 232 23.69 -10.13 -5.67
C SER A 232 24.86 -10.43 -4.72
N GLY A 233 25.90 -11.13 -5.22
CA GLY A 233 26.99 -11.67 -4.40
C GLY A 233 26.65 -12.98 -3.67
N HIS A 234 25.44 -13.51 -3.85
CA HIS A 234 25.00 -14.78 -3.28
C HIS A 234 24.94 -15.89 -4.33
N ARG A 235 24.98 -17.15 -3.87
CA ARG A 235 24.72 -18.31 -4.75
C ARG A 235 23.29 -18.30 -5.29
N TRP A 236 22.34 -17.84 -4.48
CA TRP A 236 20.95 -17.64 -4.84
C TRP A 236 20.32 -16.56 -3.94
N PRO A 237 19.49 -15.64 -4.49
CA PRO A 237 19.31 -15.38 -5.92
C PRO A 237 20.62 -14.86 -6.54
N VAL A 238 20.84 -15.06 -7.84
CA VAL A 238 22.07 -14.65 -8.54
C VAL A 238 22.09 -13.14 -8.79
N VAL A 239 20.92 -12.57 -9.08
CA VAL A 239 20.69 -11.13 -9.27
C VAL A 239 19.48 -10.69 -8.44
N GLY A 240 19.38 -9.40 -8.14
CA GLY A 240 18.22 -8.83 -7.45
C GLY A 240 18.53 -8.32 -6.05
N LYS A 241 19.15 -7.15 -5.97
CA LYS A 241 19.32 -6.42 -4.72
C LYS A 241 18.04 -5.64 -4.40
N ARG A 242 17.36 -6.04 -3.33
CA ARG A 242 16.10 -5.43 -2.91
C ARG A 242 16.31 -4.06 -2.27
N LEU A 243 15.37 -3.14 -2.48
CA LEU A 243 15.26 -1.86 -1.77
C LEU A 243 14.92 -2.05 -0.29
N HIS A 244 14.13 -3.08 0.02
CA HIS A 244 13.77 -3.48 1.37
C HIS A 244 13.70 -5.01 1.45
N PRO A 245 14.25 -5.66 2.50
CA PRO A 245 14.37 -7.11 2.55
C PRO A 245 13.03 -7.86 2.43
N ASN A 246 11.95 -7.26 2.96
CA ASN A 246 10.63 -7.88 3.00
C ASN A 246 9.74 -7.60 1.76
N TYR A 247 10.19 -6.80 0.79
CA TYR A 247 9.39 -6.46 -0.39
C TYR A 247 10.13 -6.81 -1.69
N PRO A 248 9.41 -7.14 -2.78
CA PRO A 248 10.02 -7.62 -4.01
C PRO A 248 10.66 -6.53 -4.88
N TYR A 249 10.76 -5.30 -4.38
CA TYR A 249 11.23 -4.14 -5.14
C TYR A 249 12.76 -4.12 -5.22
N LEU A 250 13.31 -3.90 -6.41
CA LEU A 250 14.76 -3.92 -6.69
C LEU A 250 15.35 -2.52 -6.83
N GLU A 251 16.66 -2.42 -6.61
CA GLU A 251 17.41 -1.18 -6.90
C GLU A 251 17.37 -0.81 -8.39
N SER A 252 17.38 -1.78 -9.31
CA SER A 252 17.24 -1.54 -10.75
C SER A 252 15.92 -0.87 -11.13
N GLU A 253 14.83 -1.08 -10.37
CA GLU A 253 13.55 -0.42 -10.64
C GLU A 253 13.65 1.10 -10.45
N VAL A 254 14.50 1.58 -9.55
CA VAL A 254 14.75 3.00 -9.35
C VAL A 254 15.43 3.60 -10.58
N ARG A 255 16.47 2.91 -11.09
CA ARG A 255 17.22 3.33 -12.29
C ARG A 255 16.33 3.33 -13.53
N TRP A 256 15.57 2.26 -13.71
CA TRP A 256 14.59 2.15 -14.79
C TRP A 256 13.54 3.29 -14.70
N ALA A 257 12.99 3.53 -13.51
CA ALA A 257 12.00 4.57 -13.31
C ALA A 257 12.53 5.99 -13.61
N CYS A 258 13.81 6.27 -13.37
CA CYS A 258 14.44 7.54 -13.78
C CYS A 258 14.41 7.71 -15.30
N GLN A 259 14.56 6.64 -16.07
CA GLN A 259 14.41 6.65 -17.54
C GLN A 259 12.94 6.85 -17.94
N GLU A 260 11.99 6.44 -17.09
CA GLU A 260 10.55 6.71 -17.22
C GLU A 260 10.13 8.05 -16.59
N TYR A 261 11.03 9.03 -16.56
CA TYR A 261 10.80 10.39 -16.08
C TYR A 261 10.42 10.50 -14.59
N ALA A 262 10.89 9.59 -13.74
CA ALA A 262 10.86 9.81 -12.30
C ALA A 262 11.88 10.89 -11.92
N CYS A 263 11.39 12.00 -11.37
CA CYS A 263 12.17 13.20 -11.06
C CYS A 263 12.21 13.53 -9.56
N ARG A 264 11.42 12.82 -8.74
CA ARG A 264 11.31 12.98 -7.28
C ARG A 264 11.28 11.62 -6.59
N ALA A 265 11.74 11.54 -5.34
CA ALA A 265 11.74 10.28 -4.59
C ALA A 265 10.33 9.65 -4.43
N ILE A 266 9.29 10.50 -4.39
CA ILE A 266 7.89 10.07 -4.32
C ILE A 266 7.44 9.38 -5.63
N ASP A 267 8.02 9.74 -6.79
CA ASP A 267 7.72 9.05 -8.06
C ASP A 267 8.05 7.58 -7.95
N ILE A 268 9.16 7.24 -7.29
CA ILE A 268 9.58 5.87 -7.05
C ILE A 268 8.67 5.21 -6.03
N LEU A 269 8.68 5.68 -4.78
CA LEU A 269 8.04 5.00 -3.65
C LEU A 269 6.53 4.92 -3.76
N ALA A 270 5.89 5.95 -4.32
CA ALA A 270 4.44 6.00 -4.42
C ALA A 270 3.94 5.55 -5.79
N ARG A 271 4.52 6.04 -6.90
CA ARG A 271 3.92 5.86 -8.23
C ARG A 271 4.44 4.64 -8.98
N ARG A 272 5.74 4.37 -8.93
CA ARG A 272 6.40 3.31 -9.72
C ARG A 272 6.41 1.97 -8.98
N THR A 273 6.85 1.94 -7.72
CA THR A 273 6.88 0.69 -6.93
C THR A 273 5.66 0.47 -6.07
N ARG A 274 4.93 1.55 -5.72
CA ARG A 274 3.77 1.53 -4.80
C ARG A 274 4.09 1.13 -3.36
N LEU A 275 5.37 1.03 -2.99
CA LEU A 275 5.80 0.67 -1.63
C LEU A 275 5.16 1.57 -0.55
N ALA A 276 5.01 2.87 -0.80
CA ALA A 276 4.34 3.79 0.12
C ALA A 276 2.88 3.42 0.40
N PHE A 277 2.20 2.81 -0.57
CA PHE A 277 0.84 2.33 -0.45
C PHE A 277 0.79 0.92 0.17
N THR A 278 1.73 0.03 -0.12
CA THR A 278 1.71 -1.31 0.49
C THR A 278 2.15 -1.28 1.95
N ASN A 279 3.17 -0.50 2.29
CA ASN A 279 3.64 -0.28 3.66
C ASN A 279 4.48 1.00 3.79
N VAL A 280 3.95 1.96 4.54
CA VAL A 280 4.56 3.29 4.68
C VAL A 280 5.87 3.28 5.48
N HIS A 281 6.05 2.32 6.40
CA HIS A 281 7.29 2.17 7.18
C HIS A 281 8.42 1.62 6.32
N ALA A 282 8.15 0.55 5.58
CA ALA A 282 9.12 0.00 4.64
C ALA A 282 9.49 1.02 3.55
N ALA A 283 8.55 1.87 3.12
CA ALA A 283 8.86 3.00 2.24
C ALA A 283 9.81 4.02 2.89
N ALA A 284 9.60 4.35 4.17
CA ALA A 284 10.47 5.26 4.91
C ALA A 284 11.89 4.71 5.10
N GLU A 285 12.02 3.39 5.27
CA GLU A 285 13.32 2.70 5.38
C GLU A 285 14.04 2.59 4.04
N ALA A 286 13.32 2.35 2.95
CA ALA A 286 13.88 2.32 1.60
C ALA A 286 14.29 3.72 1.09
N LEU A 287 13.68 4.79 1.61
CA LEU A 287 13.84 6.16 1.13
C LEU A 287 15.31 6.63 1.00
N PRO A 288 16.20 6.46 2.00
CA PRO A 288 17.60 6.87 1.86
C PRO A 288 18.31 6.18 0.69
N ARG A 289 18.03 4.88 0.47
CA ARG A 289 18.64 4.13 -0.64
C ARG A 289 18.08 4.58 -1.99
N VAL A 290 16.77 4.82 -2.08
CA VAL A 290 16.13 5.38 -3.27
C VAL A 290 16.75 6.73 -3.64
N VAL A 291 16.89 7.65 -2.68
CA VAL A 291 17.49 8.97 -2.95
C VAL A 291 18.94 8.84 -3.39
N ALA A 292 19.73 7.95 -2.79
CA ALA A 292 21.11 7.72 -3.22
C ALA A 292 21.19 7.25 -4.67
N ILE A 293 20.35 6.29 -5.07
CA ILE A 293 20.31 5.79 -6.45
C ILE A 293 19.84 6.88 -7.42
N MET A 294 18.78 7.62 -7.09
CA MET A 294 18.31 8.73 -7.92
C MET A 294 19.35 9.84 -8.05
N ALA A 295 20.14 10.10 -7.01
CA ALA A 295 21.20 11.10 -7.06
C ALA A 295 22.31 10.71 -8.04
N GLU A 296 22.67 9.42 -8.10
CA GLU A 296 23.59 8.88 -9.10
C GLU A 296 23.02 9.04 -10.52
N GLU A 297 21.75 8.66 -10.74
CA GLU A 297 21.11 8.66 -12.07
C GLU A 297 20.83 10.07 -12.61
N LEU A 298 20.44 11.01 -11.74
CA LEU A 298 19.98 12.35 -12.11
C LEU A 298 21.02 13.44 -11.81
N GLY A 299 22.18 13.08 -11.28
CA GLY A 299 23.25 14.02 -10.93
C GLY A 299 22.83 15.01 -9.82
N TRP A 300 22.13 14.54 -8.79
CA TRP A 300 21.69 15.43 -7.71
C TRP A 300 22.84 15.85 -6.79
N SER A 301 22.80 17.12 -6.36
CA SER A 301 23.68 17.60 -5.29
C SER A 301 23.25 17.07 -3.91
N ASP A 302 24.14 17.16 -2.92
CA ASP A 302 23.81 16.83 -1.52
C ASP A 302 22.65 17.67 -0.98
N GLU A 303 22.56 18.94 -1.41
CA GLU A 303 21.45 19.80 -1.07
C GLU A 303 20.13 19.27 -1.62
N LYS A 304 20.13 18.86 -2.89
CA LYS A 304 18.97 18.26 -3.54
C LYS A 304 18.55 16.96 -2.86
N CYS A 305 19.51 16.12 -2.48
CA CYS A 305 19.26 14.89 -1.73
C CYS A 305 18.56 15.19 -0.39
N ARG A 306 19.03 16.21 0.35
CA ARG A 306 18.40 16.63 1.62
C ARG A 306 16.98 17.17 1.41
N GLU A 307 16.75 17.95 0.36
CA GLU A 307 15.42 18.44 -0.02
C GLU A 307 14.47 17.27 -0.29
N GLU A 308 14.87 16.31 -1.11
CA GLU A 308 14.05 15.15 -1.48
C GLU A 308 13.75 14.25 -0.28
N LEU A 309 14.74 14.00 0.58
CA LEU A 309 14.54 13.27 1.84
C LEU A 309 13.50 13.96 2.73
N LYS A 310 13.61 15.28 2.91
CA LYS A 310 12.67 16.05 3.75
C LYS A 310 11.27 16.07 3.12
N HIS A 311 11.19 16.29 1.81
CA HIS A 311 9.93 16.34 1.09
C HIS A 311 9.20 15.00 1.15
N CYS A 312 9.89 13.91 0.80
CA CYS A 312 9.30 12.58 0.82
C CYS A 312 8.93 12.10 2.23
N LYS A 313 9.73 12.45 3.26
CA LYS A 313 9.35 12.16 4.65
C LYS A 313 8.04 12.83 5.04
N ARG A 314 7.82 14.10 4.66
CA ARG A 314 6.54 14.79 4.91
C ARG A 314 5.38 14.10 4.20
N TYR A 315 5.57 13.70 2.95
CA TYR A 315 4.57 12.94 2.19
C TYR A 315 4.18 11.64 2.91
N LEU A 316 5.16 10.83 3.32
CA LEU A 316 4.90 9.58 4.05
C LEU A 316 4.19 9.84 5.40
N GLN A 317 4.62 10.89 6.11
CA GLN A 317 4.07 11.32 7.40
C GLN A 317 2.60 11.72 7.35
N HIS A 318 2.22 12.51 6.35
CA HIS A 318 0.92 13.15 6.29
C HIS A 318 -0.03 12.47 5.30
N GLU A 319 0.43 12.15 4.09
CA GLU A 319 -0.43 11.68 3.01
C GLU A 319 -0.55 10.15 2.97
N MET A 320 0.41 9.43 3.57
CA MET A 320 0.45 7.95 3.58
C MET A 320 0.22 7.33 4.97
N GLY A 321 -0.22 8.13 5.95
CA GLY A 321 -0.69 7.63 7.24
C GLY A 321 0.38 7.20 8.24
N TYR A 322 1.66 7.50 8.00
CA TYR A 322 2.76 7.12 8.92
C TYR A 322 2.57 7.75 10.32
N ASN A 323 2.15 9.02 10.40
CA ASN A 323 1.93 9.67 11.70
C ASN A 323 0.66 9.19 12.41
N LEU A 324 -0.36 8.73 11.69
CA LEU A 324 -1.57 8.21 12.32
C LEU A 324 -1.23 7.02 13.24
N LYS A 325 -0.28 6.17 12.84
CA LYS A 325 0.24 5.08 13.66
C LYS A 325 1.01 5.58 14.89
N LEU A 326 1.79 6.67 14.76
CA LEU A 326 2.53 7.27 15.88
C LEU A 326 1.63 7.91 16.95
N VAL A 327 0.55 8.57 16.54
CA VAL A 327 -0.40 9.21 17.47
C VAL A 327 -1.21 8.15 18.23
N GLU A 328 -1.60 7.07 17.56
CA GLU A 328 -2.26 5.92 18.17
C GLU A 328 -1.38 5.14 19.15
N ARG A 329 -0.09 4.94 18.84
CA ARG A 329 0.89 4.33 19.76
C ARG A 329 0.96 5.06 21.11
N ARG A 330 0.57 6.34 21.17
CA ARG A 330 0.46 7.13 22.41
C ARG A 330 -0.90 7.02 23.12
N ARG A 331 -1.96 6.55 22.43
CA ARG A 331 -3.37 6.62 22.88
C ARG A 331 -4.01 5.29 23.24
N HIS A 332 -3.47 4.14 22.83
CA HIS A 332 -4.05 2.86 23.24
C HIS A 332 -3.93 2.68 24.76
N PRO A 333 -5.01 2.35 25.48
CA PRO A 333 -4.94 1.98 26.87
C PRO A 333 -4.21 0.63 26.92
N ILE A 334 -2.92 0.69 27.22
CA ILE A 334 -2.16 -0.47 27.61
C ILE A 334 -2.90 -1.02 28.85
N ASN A 335 -3.52 -2.19 28.74
CA ASN A 335 -4.18 -2.85 29.86
C ASN A 335 -3.14 -3.52 30.77
N LEU A 336 -2.13 -2.74 31.15
CA LEU A 336 -1.04 -3.09 32.03
C LEU A 336 -1.00 -2.02 33.12
N SER A 337 -0.77 -2.44 34.36
CA SER A 337 -0.52 -1.50 35.45
C SER A 337 0.78 -0.72 35.20
N SER A 338 0.93 0.44 35.84
CA SER A 338 2.18 1.21 35.75
C SER A 338 3.42 0.40 36.17
N GLU A 339 3.26 -0.54 37.09
CA GLU A 339 4.32 -1.47 37.52
C GLU A 339 4.67 -2.47 36.41
N GLU A 340 3.67 -3.06 35.75
CA GLU A 340 3.90 -4.00 34.64
C GLU A 340 4.56 -3.32 33.43
N VAL A 341 4.17 -2.08 33.12
CA VAL A 341 4.82 -1.29 32.07
C VAL A 341 6.28 -1.03 32.43
N ALA A 342 6.59 -0.74 33.69
CA ALA A 342 7.97 -0.52 34.14
C ALA A 342 8.80 -1.81 34.01
N ASP A 343 8.26 -2.96 34.42
CA ASP A 343 8.94 -4.26 34.33
C ASP A 343 9.19 -4.69 32.87
N LEU A 344 8.18 -4.54 32.01
CA LEU A 344 8.33 -4.84 30.58
C LEU A 344 9.28 -3.87 29.88
N THR A 345 9.28 -2.58 30.26
CA THR A 345 10.25 -1.61 29.76
C THR A 345 11.67 -1.98 30.17
N LYS A 346 11.86 -2.50 31.40
CA LYS A 346 13.15 -3.00 31.86
C LYS A 346 13.59 -4.24 31.08
N LYS A 347 12.68 -5.16 30.79
CA LYS A 347 12.95 -6.33 29.91
C LYS A 347 13.32 -5.89 28.49
N PHE A 348 12.57 -4.97 27.91
CA PHE A 348 12.88 -4.41 26.58
C PHE A 348 14.30 -3.83 26.53
N ARG A 349 14.69 -3.03 27.52
CA ARG A 349 16.05 -2.46 27.63
C ARG A 349 17.13 -3.50 27.87
N SER A 350 16.82 -4.65 28.47
CA SER A 350 17.79 -5.74 28.61
C SER A 350 18.11 -6.42 27.28
N ILE A 351 17.19 -6.39 26.32
CA ILE A 351 17.39 -6.90 24.96
C ILE A 351 18.04 -5.82 24.08
N ASP A 352 17.57 -4.57 24.18
CA ASP A 352 18.16 -3.37 23.54
C ASP A 352 19.40 -2.88 24.31
N SER A 353 20.43 -3.73 24.37
CA SER A 353 21.64 -3.50 25.18
C SER A 353 22.44 -2.24 24.80
N ASP A 354 22.27 -1.74 23.59
CA ASP A 354 22.88 -0.52 23.05
C ASP A 354 21.94 0.71 23.11
N ASN A 355 20.76 0.56 23.72
CA ASN A 355 19.81 1.64 24.01
C ASN A 355 19.39 2.44 22.76
N LYS A 356 19.13 1.73 21.66
CA LYS A 356 18.68 2.31 20.38
C LYS A 356 17.21 2.77 20.43
N GLY A 357 16.43 2.22 21.36
CA GLY A 357 14.99 2.40 21.46
C GLY A 357 14.17 1.42 20.60
N PHE A 358 14.83 0.44 19.97
CA PHE A 358 14.21 -0.62 19.15
C PHE A 358 15.10 -1.88 19.17
N ILE A 359 14.48 -3.06 19.09
CA ILE A 359 15.17 -4.35 19.06
C ILE A 359 15.27 -4.84 17.61
N THR A 360 16.47 -5.20 17.17
CA THR A 360 16.75 -5.75 15.83
C THR A 360 17.00 -7.26 15.87
N LEU A 361 17.11 -7.89 14.69
CA LEU A 361 17.53 -9.29 14.57
C LEU A 361 18.84 -9.56 15.32
N SER A 362 19.84 -8.70 15.16
CA SER A 362 21.15 -8.84 15.80
C SER A 362 21.07 -8.73 17.33
N ASP A 363 20.12 -7.94 17.86
CA ASP A 363 19.92 -7.80 19.30
C ASP A 363 19.27 -9.06 19.89
N MET A 364 18.30 -9.62 19.18
CA MET A 364 17.68 -10.88 19.56
C MET A 364 18.65 -12.05 19.45
N GLU A 365 19.46 -12.11 18.40
CA GLU A 365 20.54 -13.11 18.28
C GLU A 365 21.52 -13.04 19.44
N ARG A 366 21.92 -11.83 19.86
CA ARG A 366 22.78 -11.64 21.03
C ARG A 366 22.10 -12.08 22.32
N PHE A 367 20.86 -11.64 22.53
CA PHE A 367 20.07 -11.98 23.71
C PHE A 367 19.87 -13.49 23.87
N PHE A 368 19.53 -14.21 22.78
CA PHE A 368 19.34 -15.65 22.83
C PHE A 368 20.65 -16.45 22.89
N LYS A 369 21.76 -15.89 22.39
CA LYS A 369 23.09 -16.50 22.55
C LYS A 369 23.56 -16.53 24.01
N ASP A 370 23.16 -15.51 24.78
CA ASP A 370 23.54 -15.32 26.19
C ASP A 370 22.51 -15.90 27.18
N SER A 371 21.42 -16.49 26.68
CA SER A 371 20.39 -17.18 27.47
C SER A 371 20.49 -18.70 27.35
N ASP A 372 19.89 -19.44 28.29
CA ASP A 372 19.85 -20.92 28.28
C ASP A 372 19.07 -21.52 27.08
N HIS A 373 18.40 -20.67 26.29
CA HIS A 373 17.58 -21.06 25.15
C HIS A 373 18.25 -20.60 23.84
N ARG A 374 19.11 -21.45 23.27
CA ARG A 374 19.63 -21.22 21.93
C ARG A 374 18.53 -21.43 20.89
N LEU A 375 18.27 -20.39 20.11
CA LEU A 375 17.36 -20.42 18.97
C LEU A 375 18.15 -20.28 17.67
N GLU A 376 17.71 -20.98 16.63
CA GLU A 376 18.26 -20.84 15.28
C GLU A 376 17.81 -19.50 14.64
N PRO A 377 18.60 -18.89 13.74
CA PRO A 377 18.29 -17.57 13.16
C PRO A 377 16.90 -17.46 12.51
N HIS A 378 16.39 -18.55 11.92
CA HIS A 378 15.04 -18.58 11.35
C HIS A 378 13.94 -18.46 12.41
N GLN A 379 14.13 -19.08 13.59
CA GLN A 379 13.18 -19.02 14.69
C GLN A 379 13.16 -17.63 15.33
N ILE A 380 14.30 -16.96 15.39
CA ILE A 380 14.41 -15.57 15.85
C ILE A 380 13.69 -14.64 14.88
N ARG A 381 13.80 -14.89 13.58
CA ARG A 381 13.10 -14.12 12.56
C ARG A 381 11.58 -14.28 12.67
N GLU A 382 11.09 -15.51 12.86
CA GLU A 382 9.67 -15.76 13.13
C GLU A 382 9.18 -15.05 14.39
N ILE A 383 9.98 -15.01 15.45
CA ILE A 383 9.66 -14.24 16.67
C ILE A 383 9.56 -12.75 16.39
N ILE A 384 10.48 -12.21 15.60
CA ILE A 384 10.43 -10.79 15.21
C ILE A 384 9.19 -10.54 14.38
N ASP A 385 8.90 -11.38 13.39
CA ASP A 385 7.70 -11.24 12.55
C ASP A 385 6.39 -11.38 13.35
N GLU A 386 6.38 -12.14 14.46
CA GLU A 386 5.22 -12.23 15.37
C GLU A 386 4.98 -10.94 16.19
N VAL A 387 6.03 -10.21 16.53
CA VAL A 387 5.97 -9.03 17.42
C VAL A 387 6.02 -7.71 16.64
N ASP A 388 6.67 -7.70 15.48
CA ASP A 388 6.79 -6.59 14.55
C ASP A 388 5.47 -6.36 13.81
N LEU A 389 4.55 -5.67 14.48
CA LEU A 389 3.22 -5.37 13.97
C LEU A 389 3.25 -4.44 12.74
N ASN A 390 4.33 -3.71 12.48
CA ASN A 390 4.43 -2.81 11.33
C ASN A 390 5.32 -3.36 10.19
N ARG A 391 5.90 -4.55 10.36
CA ARG A 391 6.78 -5.26 9.42
C ARG A 391 8.00 -4.43 8.98
N ASN A 392 8.53 -3.58 9.87
CA ASN A 392 9.73 -2.77 9.63
C ASN A 392 11.05 -3.51 9.96
N GLY A 393 10.97 -4.80 10.31
CA GLY A 393 12.11 -5.64 10.67
C GLY A 393 12.70 -5.35 12.05
N ARG A 394 12.01 -4.59 12.89
CA ARG A 394 12.44 -4.17 14.23
C ARG A 394 11.25 -4.21 15.20
N ILE A 395 11.53 -4.44 16.48
CA ILE A 395 10.50 -4.38 17.52
C ILE A 395 10.70 -3.08 18.31
N GLU A 396 9.75 -2.15 18.17
CA GLU A 396 9.72 -0.95 19.00
C GLU A 396 9.11 -1.25 20.38
N ILE A 397 9.44 -0.43 21.39
CA ILE A 397 8.91 -0.62 22.76
C ILE A 397 7.38 -0.63 22.80
N SER A 398 6.73 0.17 21.95
CA SER A 398 5.27 0.20 21.87
C SER A 398 4.68 -1.10 21.30
N GLU A 399 5.35 -1.71 20.32
CA GLU A 399 4.95 -3.01 19.75
C GLU A 399 5.18 -4.13 20.75
N PHE A 400 6.31 -4.09 21.44
CA PHE A 400 6.60 -4.99 22.54
C PHE A 400 5.53 -4.93 23.64
N LEU A 401 5.18 -3.73 24.11
CA LEU A 401 4.14 -3.54 25.14
C LEU A 401 2.75 -3.94 24.64
N GLN A 402 2.40 -3.64 23.38
CA GLN A 402 1.13 -4.05 22.78
C GLN A 402 1.03 -5.57 22.65
N TYR A 403 2.09 -6.21 22.17
CA TYR A 403 2.20 -7.66 22.09
C TYR A 403 2.03 -8.30 23.48
N MET A 404 2.77 -7.81 24.47
CA MET A 404 2.69 -8.33 25.83
C MET A 404 1.32 -8.11 26.46
N SER A 405 0.67 -6.96 26.22
CA SER A 405 -0.71 -6.71 26.67
C SER A 405 -1.71 -7.67 26.00
N ALA A 406 -1.57 -7.95 24.71
CA ALA A 406 -2.42 -8.90 23.98
C ALA A 406 -2.24 -10.36 24.43
N THR A 407 -1.02 -10.74 24.84
CA THR A 407 -0.78 -12.07 25.42
C THR A 407 -1.31 -12.24 26.85
N LYS A 408 -1.57 -11.14 27.56
CA LYS A 408 -2.13 -11.14 28.92
C LYS A 408 -3.65 -11.27 28.89
N SER A 409 -4.32 -10.65 27.92
CA SER A 409 -5.77 -10.76 27.72
C SER A 409 -6.23 -12.10 27.13
N GLY A 410 -5.31 -13.05 26.89
CA GLY A 410 -5.61 -14.37 26.33
C GLY A 410 -5.87 -14.37 24.82
N PHE A 411 -5.66 -13.24 24.15
CA PHE A 411 -5.90 -13.07 22.70
C PHE A 411 -4.84 -13.72 21.80
N VAL A 412 -3.69 -14.09 22.38
CA VAL A 412 -2.58 -14.75 21.68
C VAL A 412 -2.36 -16.10 22.37
N GLY A 413 -2.72 -17.20 21.70
CA GLY A 413 -2.42 -18.56 22.15
C GLY A 413 -0.91 -18.81 22.18
N SER A 414 -0.44 -19.61 23.14
CA SER A 414 0.95 -20.08 23.36
C SER A 414 2.04 -19.44 22.48
N SER A 415 2.35 -18.17 22.75
CA SER A 415 3.38 -17.42 22.03
C SER A 415 4.77 -17.93 22.43
N ARG A 416 5.59 -18.30 21.43
CA ARG A 416 6.99 -18.71 21.64
C ARG A 416 7.79 -17.59 22.31
N PHE A 417 7.56 -16.34 21.90
CA PHE A 417 8.23 -15.19 22.50
C PHE A 417 7.90 -15.01 23.99
N LYS A 418 6.64 -15.22 24.39
CA LYS A 418 6.24 -15.17 25.80
C LYS A 418 6.87 -16.29 26.63
N HIS A 419 6.96 -17.50 26.07
CA HIS A 419 7.60 -18.63 26.75
C HIS A 419 9.07 -18.34 27.04
N VAL A 420 9.82 -17.82 26.07
CA VAL A 420 11.25 -17.56 26.27
C VAL A 420 11.52 -16.35 27.17
N LEU A 421 10.64 -15.33 27.18
CA LEU A 421 10.75 -14.17 28.09
C LEU A 421 10.22 -14.41 29.51
N GLY A 422 9.45 -15.49 29.72
CA GLY A 422 8.81 -15.85 30.99
C GLY A 422 9.76 -16.55 31.96
N ASP A 423 10.73 -17.31 31.45
CA ASP A 423 11.62 -18.15 32.29
C ASP A 423 12.78 -17.39 32.95
N SER A 424 12.92 -16.08 32.70
CA SER A 424 13.94 -15.24 33.37
C SER A 424 13.53 -14.78 34.78
N SER A 425 12.35 -15.18 35.27
CA SER A 425 11.88 -14.92 36.64
C SER A 425 11.20 -16.17 37.21
N ALA A 426 11.96 -17.01 37.91
CA ALA A 426 11.42 -18.20 38.55
C ALA A 426 10.50 -17.85 39.75
N ALA A 427 9.24 -18.26 39.69
CA ALA A 427 8.50 -18.89 40.80
C ALA A 427 7.11 -19.38 40.33
N ASN A 428 6.87 -20.68 40.53
CA ASN A 428 5.58 -21.38 40.46
C ASN A 428 4.99 -21.71 39.07
N TYR A 429 5.44 -22.84 38.51
CA TYR A 429 4.53 -23.70 37.75
C TYR A 429 4.72 -25.17 38.18
N LYS A 430 3.65 -25.80 38.67
CA LYS A 430 3.61 -27.25 38.90
C LYS A 430 3.62 -27.96 37.55
N LYS A 431 4.52 -28.94 37.40
CA LYS A 431 4.56 -29.83 36.22
C LYS A 431 3.15 -30.40 35.93
N PRO A 432 2.66 -30.35 34.68
CA PRO A 432 1.54 -31.17 34.27
C PRO A 432 1.94 -32.64 34.36
N GLN A 433 1.09 -33.45 34.96
CA GLN A 433 1.21 -34.91 35.01
C GLN A 433 1.41 -35.48 33.60
N GLN A 434 2.47 -36.28 33.44
CA GLN A 434 2.49 -37.34 32.44
C GLN A 434 1.33 -38.29 32.76
N ASP A 435 0.33 -38.35 31.89
CA ASP A 435 -0.35 -39.59 31.50
C ASP A 435 -1.52 -39.31 30.54
N ALA A 436 -1.31 -39.64 29.26
CA ALA A 436 -2.27 -40.36 28.42
C ALA A 436 -1.63 -40.61 27.05
N ARG A 437 -1.16 -41.85 26.83
CA ARG A 437 -0.85 -42.35 25.48
C ARG A 437 -2.13 -42.27 24.65
N ILE A 438 -2.16 -41.41 23.64
CA ILE A 438 -3.22 -41.40 22.63
C ILE A 438 -2.88 -42.50 21.61
N PRO A 439 -3.74 -43.52 21.40
CA PRO A 439 -3.50 -44.55 20.41
C PRO A 439 -3.63 -43.98 18.99
N VAL A 440 -2.69 -44.37 18.14
CA VAL A 440 -2.70 -44.12 16.69
C VAL A 440 -3.66 -45.11 16.05
N ASP A 441 -4.87 -44.65 15.71
CA ASP A 441 -5.73 -45.33 14.75
C ASP A 441 -6.57 -44.31 13.98
N ARG A 442 -6.48 -44.41 12.64
CA ARG A 442 -7.19 -43.65 11.58
C ARG A 442 -6.51 -42.40 11.02
N SER A 443 -5.28 -42.58 10.53
CA SER A 443 -4.77 -41.84 9.37
C SER A 443 -5.40 -42.40 8.09
N GLY A 444 -6.50 -41.81 7.64
CA GLY A 444 -7.05 -42.02 6.30
C GLY A 444 -6.61 -40.88 5.39
N GLY A 445 -5.58 -41.13 4.58
CA GLY A 445 -5.21 -40.25 3.48
C GLY A 445 -6.26 -40.27 2.37
N GLY A 446 -6.43 -39.13 1.71
CA GLY A 446 -7.28 -38.97 0.54
C GLY A 446 -6.81 -37.74 -0.23
N LEU A 447 -6.12 -38.04 -1.33
CA LEU A 447 -5.65 -37.23 -2.47
C LEU A 447 -5.97 -35.73 -2.52
#